data_AF-A0AAE3SGT8-F1
#
_entry.id   AF-A0AAE3SGT8-F1
#
_cell.length_a   1.000
_cell.length_b   1.000
_cell.length_c   1.000
_cell.angle_alpha   90.00
_cell.angle_beta   90.00
_cell.angle_gamma   90.00
#
_symmetry.space_group_name_H-M   'P 1'
#
loop_
_entity.id
_entity.type
_entity.pdbx_description
1 polymer ?
#
loop_
_entity_poly.entity_id
_entity_poly.type
_entity_poly.pdbx_seq_one_letter_code
_entity_poly.pdbx_strand_id
1 'polypeptide(L)'
;MRKQIILGIILSLSLNSCVVSKKKYDAALLENSKLNKKLNSVQDENKDLNSKVNVMVKEFEEMKNELHLSNAVKSDEMSDLLVKVTQLSDLNDKLENELQTTLNKYKSQKQTSQSVLSELEDLKKDNQKLIRDTASIKYALKLSKERFTQLEDEMALQKDKYAKLSTSNQTMTKELKLNKQKLVSFEQQLISNKEKLETISKTFIELRKEMLTANSNNQTIDPNKNKNIDKIAKELGHY
;
A
#
# COMPACT_ATOMS: atom_id res chain seq x y z
N MET A 1 -10.65 -147.41 -89.55
CA MET A 1 -11.56 -146.40 -88.98
C MET A 1 -10.96 -145.47 -87.90
N ARG A 2 -9.76 -145.69 -87.34
CA ARG A 2 -9.18 -144.79 -86.30
C ARG A 2 -8.49 -143.50 -86.82
N LYS A 3 -8.01 -143.45 -88.07
CA LYS A 3 -7.27 -142.28 -88.61
C LYS A 3 -8.15 -141.08 -89.04
N GLN A 4 -9.42 -141.33 -89.42
CA GLN A 4 -10.36 -140.25 -89.83
C GLN A 4 -10.91 -139.46 -88.63
N ILE A 5 -11.05 -140.09 -87.45
CA ILE A 5 -11.46 -139.42 -86.22
C ILE A 5 -10.36 -138.48 -85.71
N ILE A 6 -9.09 -138.90 -85.81
CA ILE A 6 -7.94 -138.09 -85.38
C ILE A 6 -7.78 -136.84 -86.26
N LEU A 7 -8.00 -136.94 -87.58
CA LEU A 7 -7.91 -135.79 -88.49
C LEU A 7 -9.02 -134.75 -88.24
N GLY A 8 -10.24 -135.19 -87.92
CA GLY A 8 -11.37 -134.31 -87.57
C GLY A 8 -11.16 -133.57 -86.24
N ILE A 9 -10.50 -134.21 -85.26
CA ILE A 9 -10.15 -133.60 -83.97
C ILE A 9 -9.03 -132.56 -84.15
N ILE A 10 -8.01 -132.83 -84.98
CA ILE A 10 -6.90 -131.89 -85.22
C ILE A 10 -7.36 -130.65 -85.99
N LEU A 11 -8.28 -130.80 -86.96
CA LEU A 11 -8.84 -129.68 -87.72
C LEU A 11 -9.78 -128.79 -86.86
N SER A 12 -10.48 -129.39 -85.89
CA SER A 12 -11.32 -128.64 -84.94
C SER A 12 -10.50 -127.99 -83.82
N LEU A 13 -9.34 -128.54 -83.43
CA LEU A 13 -8.40 -127.86 -82.53
C LEU A 13 -7.67 -126.68 -83.19
N SER A 14 -7.30 -126.77 -84.46
CA SER A 14 -6.59 -125.70 -85.17
C SER A 14 -7.48 -124.49 -85.49
N LEU A 15 -8.74 -124.72 -85.88
CA LEU A 15 -9.73 -123.64 -86.09
C LEU A 15 -10.12 -122.95 -84.78
N ASN A 16 -10.22 -123.69 -83.66
CA ASN A 16 -10.45 -123.09 -82.34
C ASN A 16 -9.22 -122.32 -81.82
N SER A 17 -7.99 -122.75 -82.14
CA SER A 17 -6.77 -122.01 -81.76
C SER A 17 -6.60 -120.66 -82.49
N CYS A 18 -7.05 -120.55 -83.73
CA CYS A 18 -7.06 -119.28 -84.47
C CYS A 18 -8.09 -118.28 -83.92
N VAL A 19 -9.24 -118.77 -83.44
CA VAL A 19 -10.28 -117.92 -82.84
C VAL A 19 -9.89 -117.47 -81.42
N VAL A 20 -9.21 -118.33 -80.64
CA VAL A 20 -8.71 -117.98 -79.30
C VAL A 20 -7.54 -117.00 -79.37
N SER A 21 -6.64 -117.14 -80.35
CA SER A 21 -5.56 -116.17 -80.63
C SER A 21 -6.10 -114.78 -81.00
N LYS A 22 -7.08 -114.72 -81.91
CA LYS A 22 -7.73 -113.46 -82.30
C LYS A 22 -8.48 -112.81 -81.13
N LYS A 23 -9.24 -113.57 -80.33
CA LYS A 23 -9.92 -113.04 -79.12
C LYS A 23 -8.94 -112.48 -78.10
N LYS A 24 -7.79 -113.12 -77.87
CA LYS A 24 -6.76 -112.60 -76.96
C LYS A 24 -6.11 -111.34 -77.50
N TYR A 25 -5.87 -111.27 -78.81
CA TYR A 25 -5.35 -110.08 -79.47
C TYR A 25 -6.36 -108.92 -79.41
N ASP A 26 -7.64 -109.16 -79.72
CA ASP A 26 -8.71 -108.17 -79.61
C ASP A 26 -8.90 -107.69 -78.16
N ALA A 27 -8.78 -108.59 -77.18
CA ALA A 27 -8.81 -108.23 -75.76
C ALA A 27 -7.61 -107.37 -75.34
N ALA A 28 -6.40 -107.71 -75.80
CA ALA A 28 -5.19 -106.93 -75.54
C ALA A 28 -5.24 -105.55 -76.23
N LEU A 29 -5.81 -105.46 -77.43
CA LEU A 29 -5.98 -104.21 -78.16
C LEU A 29 -7.03 -103.32 -77.48
N LEU A 30 -8.10 -103.92 -76.96
CA LEU A 30 -9.11 -103.22 -76.15
C LEU A 30 -8.53 -102.74 -74.81
N GLU A 31 -7.71 -103.55 -74.13
CA GLU A 31 -7.03 -103.17 -72.89
C GLU A 31 -6.00 -102.06 -73.12
N ASN A 32 -5.22 -102.15 -74.20
CA ASN A 32 -4.29 -101.09 -74.61
C ASN A 32 -5.04 -99.79 -74.94
N SER A 33 -6.19 -99.85 -75.61
CA SER A 33 -7.04 -98.67 -75.84
C SER A 33 -7.55 -98.03 -74.54
N LYS A 34 -7.87 -98.85 -73.52
CA LYS A 34 -8.28 -98.35 -72.19
C LYS A 34 -7.11 -97.75 -71.42
N LEU A 35 -5.94 -98.37 -71.47
CA LEU A 35 -4.71 -97.87 -70.88
C LEU A 35 -4.28 -96.54 -71.51
N ASN A 36 -4.33 -96.41 -72.84
CA ASN A 36 -4.06 -95.15 -73.52
C ASN A 36 -5.06 -94.05 -73.16
N LYS A 37 -6.35 -94.37 -73.04
CA LYS A 37 -7.35 -93.40 -72.55
C LYS A 37 -7.04 -92.94 -71.12
N LYS A 38 -6.63 -93.86 -70.25
CA LYS A 38 -6.27 -93.55 -68.86
C LYS A 38 -4.97 -92.76 -68.76
N LEU A 39 -3.98 -93.09 -69.59
CA LEU A 39 -2.71 -92.36 -69.68
C LEU A 39 -2.95 -90.92 -70.14
N ASN A 40 -3.75 -90.73 -71.20
CA ASN A 40 -4.10 -89.40 -71.68
C ASN A 40 -4.84 -88.59 -70.62
N SER A 41 -5.82 -89.21 -69.93
CA SER A 41 -6.55 -88.56 -68.83
C SER A 41 -5.61 -88.12 -67.69
N VAL A 42 -4.69 -88.99 -67.27
CA VAL A 42 -3.72 -88.67 -66.21
C VAL A 42 -2.73 -87.60 -66.69
N GLN A 43 -2.34 -87.62 -67.95
CA GLN A 43 -1.43 -86.62 -68.52
C GLN A 43 -2.10 -85.24 -68.63
N ASP A 44 -3.39 -85.19 -68.93
CA ASP A 44 -4.18 -83.96 -68.95
C ASP A 44 -4.42 -83.43 -67.52
N GLU A 45 -4.74 -84.32 -66.56
CA GLU A 45 -4.81 -83.94 -65.13
C GLU A 45 -3.47 -83.42 -64.60
N ASN A 46 -2.36 -84.05 -64.97
CA ASN A 46 -1.03 -83.63 -64.51
C ASN A 46 -0.64 -82.27 -65.12
N LYS A 47 -1.01 -82.00 -66.38
CA LYS A 47 -0.86 -80.67 -66.99
C LYS A 47 -1.70 -79.61 -66.28
N ASP A 48 -2.96 -79.92 -65.97
CA ASP A 48 -3.87 -79.02 -65.25
C ASP A 48 -3.34 -78.71 -63.84
N LEU A 49 -2.94 -79.74 -63.09
CA LEU A 49 -2.29 -79.62 -61.78
C LEU A 49 -1.03 -78.76 -61.85
N ASN A 50 -0.15 -79.01 -62.82
CA ASN A 50 1.08 -78.23 -62.96
C ASN A 50 0.79 -76.76 -63.30
N SER A 51 -0.26 -76.49 -64.08
CA SER A 51 -0.73 -75.13 -64.35
C SER A 51 -1.25 -74.45 -63.08
N LYS A 52 -2.03 -75.15 -62.26
CA LYS A 52 -2.56 -74.66 -60.97
C LYS A 52 -1.46 -74.38 -59.96
N VAL A 53 -0.45 -75.24 -59.89
CA VAL A 53 0.73 -75.01 -59.05
C VAL A 53 1.47 -73.75 -59.47
N ASN A 54 1.70 -73.54 -60.78
CA ASN A 54 2.34 -72.33 -61.27
C ASN A 54 1.54 -71.06 -60.96
N VAL A 55 0.20 -71.12 -61.07
CA VAL A 55 -0.68 -70.01 -60.69
C VAL A 55 -0.58 -69.74 -59.19
N MET A 56 -0.69 -70.76 -58.34
CA MET A 56 -0.58 -70.62 -56.88
C MET A 56 0.78 -70.07 -56.44
N VAL A 57 1.88 -70.49 -57.08
CA VAL A 57 3.21 -69.94 -56.79
C VAL A 57 3.27 -68.45 -57.12
N LYS A 58 2.71 -68.05 -58.27
CA LYS A 58 2.66 -66.64 -58.66
C LYS A 58 1.79 -65.81 -57.72
N GLU A 59 0.61 -66.29 -57.37
CA GLU A 59 -0.28 -65.65 -56.39
C GLU A 59 0.40 -65.53 -55.01
N PHE A 60 1.14 -66.56 -54.59
CA PHE A 60 1.90 -66.52 -53.34
C PHE A 60 3.02 -65.47 -53.37
N GLU A 61 3.76 -65.34 -54.47
CA GLU A 61 4.77 -64.30 -54.63
C GLU A 61 4.16 -62.90 -54.64
N GLU A 62 3.02 -62.71 -55.32
CA GLU A 62 2.28 -61.44 -55.31
C GLU A 62 1.82 -61.08 -53.90
N MET A 63 1.19 -62.02 -53.18
CA MET A 63 0.74 -61.83 -51.80
C MET A 63 1.90 -61.51 -50.85
N LYS A 64 3.04 -62.18 -51.01
CA LYS A 64 4.26 -61.90 -50.25
C LYS A 64 4.75 -60.48 -50.48
N ASN A 65 4.77 -60.01 -51.73
CA ASN A 65 5.21 -58.67 -52.07
C ASN A 65 4.25 -57.60 -51.51
N GLU A 66 2.93 -57.81 -51.61
CA GLU A 66 1.93 -56.93 -51.00
C GLU A 66 2.08 -56.85 -49.49
N LEU A 67 2.34 -57.99 -48.82
CA LEU A 67 2.56 -58.02 -47.38
C LEU A 67 3.83 -57.26 -46.97
N HIS A 68 4.92 -57.39 -47.73
CA HIS A 68 6.13 -56.60 -47.48
C HIS A 68 5.91 -55.10 -47.68
N LEU A 69 5.19 -54.69 -48.73
CA LEU A 69 4.81 -53.30 -48.96
C LEU A 69 3.94 -52.75 -47.82
N SER A 70 2.92 -53.51 -47.40
CA SER A 70 2.05 -53.11 -46.28
C SER A 70 2.82 -52.94 -44.98
N ASN A 71 3.77 -53.83 -44.69
CA ASN A 71 4.60 -53.73 -43.49
C ASN A 71 5.56 -52.53 -43.55
N ALA A 72 6.10 -52.20 -44.73
CA ALA A 72 6.92 -51.01 -44.90
C ALA A 72 6.12 -49.73 -44.63
N VAL A 73 4.94 -49.59 -45.25
CA VAL A 73 4.04 -48.44 -45.04
C VAL A 73 3.65 -48.29 -43.57
N LYS A 74 3.28 -49.38 -42.89
CA LYS A 74 2.95 -49.36 -41.45
C LYS A 74 4.14 -48.95 -40.59
N SER A 75 5.35 -49.35 -40.94
CA SER A 75 6.58 -48.97 -40.22
C SER A 75 6.86 -47.47 -40.34
N ASP A 76 6.65 -46.92 -41.54
CA ASP A 76 6.80 -45.48 -41.79
C ASP A 76 5.73 -44.68 -41.03
N GLU A 77 4.46 -45.10 -41.10
CA GLU A 77 3.38 -44.48 -40.33
C GLU A 77 3.64 -44.51 -38.81
N MET A 78 4.18 -45.62 -38.30
CA MET A 78 4.54 -45.75 -36.88
C MET A 78 5.66 -44.77 -36.49
N SER A 79 6.66 -44.60 -37.37
CA SER A 79 7.75 -43.65 -37.13
C SER A 79 7.24 -42.20 -37.10
N ASP A 80 6.38 -41.83 -38.05
CA ASP A 80 5.73 -40.52 -38.09
C ASP A 80 4.88 -40.27 -36.84
N LEU A 81 4.14 -41.29 -36.37
CA LEU A 81 3.37 -41.21 -35.14
C LEU A 81 4.27 -40.97 -33.93
N LEU A 82 5.39 -41.69 -33.85
CA LEU A 82 6.36 -41.56 -32.76
C LEU A 82 6.97 -40.15 -32.69
N VAL A 83 7.31 -39.59 -33.85
CA VAL A 83 7.79 -38.20 -33.96
C VAL A 83 6.74 -37.23 -33.46
N LYS A 84 5.46 -37.38 -33.88
CA LYS A 84 4.36 -36.52 -33.42
C LYS A 84 4.12 -36.63 -31.91
N VAL A 85 4.17 -37.83 -31.35
CA VAL A 85 4.01 -38.04 -29.90
C VAL A 85 5.12 -37.34 -29.13
N THR A 86 6.37 -37.44 -29.60
CA THR A 86 7.51 -36.76 -28.97
C THR A 86 7.35 -35.24 -29.04
N GLN A 87 6.99 -34.71 -30.20
CA GLN A 87 6.71 -33.27 -30.37
C GLN A 87 5.58 -32.77 -29.47
N LEU A 88 4.51 -33.56 -29.32
CA LEU A 88 3.39 -33.23 -28.43
C LEU A 88 3.82 -33.26 -26.97
N SER A 89 4.66 -34.22 -26.57
CA SER A 89 5.22 -34.28 -25.21
C SER A 89 6.05 -33.03 -24.92
N ASP A 90 6.97 -32.66 -25.82
CA ASP A 90 7.82 -31.47 -25.67
C ASP A 90 6.98 -30.18 -25.58
N LEU A 91 5.93 -30.08 -26.40
CA LEU A 91 5.00 -28.95 -26.36
C LEU A 91 4.22 -28.90 -25.04
N ASN A 92 3.80 -30.05 -24.51
CA ASN A 92 3.08 -30.13 -23.24
C ASN A 92 3.98 -29.70 -22.08
N ASP A 93 5.22 -30.17 -22.03
CA ASP A 93 6.20 -29.78 -21.00
C ASP A 93 6.51 -28.27 -21.07
N LYS A 94 6.61 -27.72 -22.29
CA LYS A 94 6.79 -26.28 -22.49
C LYS A 94 5.59 -25.49 -21.98
N LEU A 95 4.37 -25.94 -22.29
CA LEU A 95 3.14 -25.27 -21.86
C LEU A 95 2.98 -25.33 -20.33
N GLU A 96 3.33 -26.44 -19.70
CA GLU A 96 3.32 -26.59 -18.24
C GLU A 96 4.30 -25.61 -17.57
N ASN A 97 5.51 -25.47 -18.12
CA ASN A 97 6.49 -24.50 -17.65
C ASN A 97 6.02 -23.03 -17.82
N GLU A 98 5.39 -22.70 -18.95
CA GLU A 98 4.82 -21.38 -19.19
C GLU A 98 3.65 -21.08 -18.24
N LEU A 99 2.79 -22.06 -17.98
CA LEU A 99 1.70 -21.96 -17.01
C LEU A 99 2.24 -21.72 -15.60
N GLN A 100 3.25 -22.48 -15.18
CA GLN A 100 3.85 -22.33 -13.86
C GLN A 100 4.52 -20.94 -13.69
N THR A 101 5.21 -20.46 -14.74
CA THR A 101 5.80 -19.13 -14.77
C THR A 101 4.73 -18.04 -14.64
N THR A 102 3.62 -18.18 -15.36
CA THR A 102 2.50 -17.24 -15.33
C THR A 102 1.81 -17.23 -13.97
N LEU A 103 1.61 -18.41 -13.37
CA LEU A 103 1.07 -18.55 -12.01
C LEU A 103 1.93 -17.84 -10.98
N ASN A 104 3.26 -17.99 -11.06
CA ASN A 104 4.19 -17.32 -10.16
C ASN A 104 4.13 -15.80 -10.33
N LYS A 105 4.13 -15.28 -11.56
CA LYS A 105 3.97 -13.85 -11.84
C LYS A 105 2.66 -13.31 -11.27
N TYR A 106 1.56 -14.03 -11.47
CA TYR A 106 0.25 -13.63 -10.95
C TYR A 106 0.23 -13.61 -9.42
N LYS A 107 0.79 -14.63 -8.75
CA LYS A 107 0.90 -14.67 -7.28
C LYS A 107 1.71 -13.49 -6.75
N SER A 108 2.87 -13.22 -7.34
CA SER A 108 3.70 -12.07 -6.96
C SER A 108 2.98 -10.75 -7.16
N GLN A 109 2.30 -10.56 -8.30
CA GLN A 109 1.54 -9.34 -8.58
C GLN A 109 0.38 -9.15 -7.59
N LYS A 110 -0.33 -10.24 -7.23
CA LYS A 110 -1.39 -10.20 -6.23
C LYS A 110 -0.87 -9.77 -4.86
N GLN A 111 0.28 -10.31 -4.43
CA GLN A 111 0.91 -9.94 -3.16
C GLN A 111 1.36 -8.47 -3.16
N THR A 112 2.01 -8.00 -4.23
CA THR A 112 2.39 -6.59 -4.37
C THR A 112 1.17 -5.69 -4.34
N SER A 113 0.09 -6.05 -5.05
CA SER A 113 -1.14 -5.26 -5.07
C SER A 113 -1.79 -5.17 -3.68
N GLN A 114 -1.77 -6.24 -2.89
CA GLN A 114 -2.25 -6.22 -1.51
C GLN A 114 -1.40 -5.31 -0.62
N SER A 115 -0.07 -5.36 -0.77
CA SER A 115 0.85 -4.47 -0.04
C SER A 115 0.58 -3.00 -0.36
N VAL A 116 0.46 -2.67 -1.65
CA VAL A 116 0.17 -1.29 -2.11
C VAL A 116 -1.18 -0.81 -1.60
N LEU A 117 -2.21 -1.67 -1.59
CA LEU A 117 -3.52 -1.31 -1.02
C LEU A 117 -3.43 -1.00 0.48
N SER A 118 -2.65 -1.77 1.24
CA SER A 118 -2.43 -1.49 2.67
C SER A 118 -1.74 -0.16 2.88
N GLU A 119 -0.67 0.11 2.14
CA GLU A 119 0.08 1.37 2.21
C GLU A 119 -0.80 2.58 1.84
N LEU A 120 -1.66 2.42 0.83
CA LEU A 120 -2.59 3.47 0.41
C LEU A 120 -3.65 3.78 1.47
N GLU A 121 -4.16 2.78 2.18
CA GLU A 121 -5.08 2.98 3.30
C GLU A 121 -4.40 3.68 4.48
N ASP A 122 -3.14 3.36 4.78
CA ASP A 122 -2.39 4.06 5.83
C ASP A 122 -2.07 5.52 5.45
N LEU A 123 -1.63 5.76 4.22
CA LEU A 123 -1.45 7.12 3.69
C LEU A 123 -2.74 7.94 3.74
N LYS A 124 -3.89 7.31 3.48
CA LYS A 124 -5.20 7.97 3.57
C LYS A 124 -5.55 8.35 5.01
N LYS A 125 -5.29 7.48 5.99
CA LYS A 125 -5.47 7.81 7.42
C LYS A 125 -4.56 8.96 7.84
N ASP A 126 -3.29 8.93 7.43
CA ASP A 126 -2.32 9.98 7.74
C ASP A 126 -2.73 11.31 7.11
N ASN A 127 -3.20 11.30 5.87
CA ASN A 127 -3.72 12.49 5.21
C ASN A 127 -4.92 13.08 5.97
N GLN A 128 -5.88 12.24 6.38
CA GLN A 128 -7.01 12.69 7.21
C GLN A 128 -6.57 13.26 8.56
N LYS A 129 -5.52 12.69 9.18
CA LYS A 129 -4.93 13.24 10.41
C LYS A 129 -4.31 14.61 10.14
N LEU A 130 -3.50 14.75 9.09
CA LEU A 130 -2.89 16.03 8.70
C LEU A 130 -3.93 17.11 8.39
N ILE A 131 -5.06 16.77 7.77
CA ILE A 131 -6.16 17.70 7.54
C ILE A 131 -6.72 18.23 8.86
N ARG A 132 -6.97 17.34 9.84
CA ARG A 132 -7.45 17.72 11.18
C ARG A 132 -6.44 18.57 11.94
N ASP A 133 -5.17 18.18 11.92
CA ASP A 133 -4.09 18.92 12.58
C ASP A 133 -3.92 20.31 11.97
N THR A 134 -3.98 20.42 10.64
CA THR A 134 -3.92 21.70 9.93
C THR A 134 -5.09 22.62 10.30
N ALA A 135 -6.31 22.07 10.39
CA ALA A 135 -7.47 22.84 10.81
C ALA A 135 -7.33 23.35 12.27
N SER A 136 -6.84 22.48 13.16
CA SER A 136 -6.58 22.81 14.56
C SER A 136 -5.53 23.92 14.70
N ILE A 137 -4.39 23.79 14.00
CA ILE A 137 -3.32 24.78 13.98
C ILE A 137 -3.82 26.11 13.42
N LYS A 138 -4.62 26.10 12.35
CA LYS A 138 -5.20 27.31 11.76
C LYS A 138 -6.12 28.03 12.75
N TYR A 139 -6.93 27.29 13.51
CA TYR A 139 -7.76 27.85 14.56
C TYR A 139 -6.92 28.44 15.71
N ALA A 140 -5.93 27.69 16.20
CA ALA A 140 -5.02 28.16 17.25
C ALA A 140 -4.25 29.43 16.84
N LEU A 141 -3.80 29.50 15.59
CA LEU A 141 -3.14 30.68 15.03
C LEU A 141 -4.08 31.89 15.00
N LYS A 142 -5.34 31.70 14.60
CA LYS A 142 -6.34 32.78 14.61
C LYS A 142 -6.55 33.32 16.02
N LEU A 143 -6.76 32.43 17.00
CA LEU A 143 -6.93 32.80 18.39
C LEU A 143 -5.69 33.51 18.96
N SER A 144 -4.49 33.04 18.59
CA SER A 144 -3.24 33.68 19.00
C SER A 144 -3.11 35.08 18.44
N LYS A 145 -3.52 35.32 17.18
CA LYS A 145 -3.52 36.66 16.58
C LYS A 145 -4.50 37.59 17.30
N GLU A 146 -5.72 37.12 17.58
CA GLU A 146 -6.72 37.89 18.33
C GLU A 146 -6.21 38.29 19.72
N ARG A 147 -5.58 37.36 20.45
CA ARG A 147 -4.97 37.65 21.75
C ARG A 147 -3.81 38.63 21.65
N PHE A 148 -3.00 38.55 20.60
CA PHE A 148 -1.88 39.46 20.40
C PHE A 148 -2.38 40.89 20.15
N THR A 149 -3.42 41.07 19.32
CA THR A 149 -4.05 42.38 19.11
C THR A 149 -4.63 42.95 20.41
N GLN A 150 -5.29 42.13 21.24
CA GLN A 150 -5.78 42.58 22.56
C GLN A 150 -4.64 43.05 23.47
N LEU A 151 -3.52 42.32 23.49
CA LEU A 151 -2.33 42.70 24.26
C LEU A 151 -1.71 44.00 23.75
N GLU A 152 -1.66 44.22 22.43
CA GLU A 152 -1.20 45.48 21.83
C GLU A 152 -2.09 46.66 22.26
N ASP A 153 -3.41 46.49 22.24
CA ASP A 153 -4.38 47.50 22.68
C ASP A 153 -4.24 47.80 24.18
N GLU A 154 -4.12 46.77 25.02
CA GLU A 154 -3.90 46.92 26.47
C GLU A 154 -2.58 47.63 26.78
N MET A 155 -1.52 47.31 26.04
CA MET A 155 -0.21 47.96 26.17
C MET A 155 -0.29 49.44 25.78
N ALA A 156 -1.00 49.77 24.69
CA ALA A 156 -1.23 51.15 24.28
C ALA A 156 -2.01 51.94 25.36
N LEU A 157 -3.06 51.35 25.93
CA LEU A 157 -3.83 51.94 27.03
C LEU A 157 -2.97 52.16 28.27
N GLN A 158 -2.11 51.21 28.64
CA GLN A 158 -1.23 51.39 29.79
C GLN A 158 -0.17 52.46 29.57
N LYS A 159 0.36 52.57 28.35
CA LYS A 159 1.31 53.63 28.00
C LYS A 159 0.67 55.01 28.15
N ASP A 160 -0.57 55.20 27.70
CA ASP A 160 -1.33 56.44 27.88
C ASP A 160 -1.61 56.74 29.36
N LYS A 161 -2.08 55.74 30.12
CA LYS A 161 -2.28 55.87 31.58
C LYS A 161 -1.01 56.31 32.31
N TYR A 162 0.13 55.68 31.98
CA TYR A 162 1.42 56.02 32.56
C TYR A 162 1.86 57.45 32.20
N ALA A 163 1.68 57.88 30.94
CA ALA A 163 1.98 59.24 30.52
C ALA A 163 1.14 60.28 31.28
N LYS A 164 -0.16 60.03 31.45
CA LYS A 164 -1.08 60.88 32.24
C LYS A 164 -0.68 60.95 33.70
N LEU A 165 -0.41 59.79 34.32
CA LEU A 165 0.00 59.71 35.73
C LEU A 165 1.34 60.42 35.97
N SER A 166 2.32 60.23 35.07
CA SER A 166 3.61 60.94 35.10
C SER A 166 3.42 62.45 35.06
N THR A 167 2.59 62.94 34.13
CA THR A 167 2.27 64.38 34.03
C THR A 167 1.59 64.90 35.29
N SER A 168 0.61 64.16 35.84
CA SER A 168 -0.07 64.51 37.09
C SER A 168 0.91 64.59 38.28
N ASN A 169 1.80 63.59 38.41
CA ASN A 169 2.83 63.56 39.45
C ASN A 169 3.78 64.76 39.34
N GLN A 170 4.17 65.16 38.12
CA GLN A 170 5.00 66.35 37.91
C GLN A 170 4.28 67.63 38.37
N THR A 171 3.00 67.78 38.05
CA THR A 171 2.18 68.92 38.49
C THR A 171 2.05 68.94 40.00
N MET A 172 1.66 67.83 40.64
CA MET A 172 1.56 67.73 42.10
C MET A 172 2.90 68.02 42.78
N THR A 173 4.02 67.57 42.20
CA THR A 173 5.35 67.87 42.74
C THR A 173 5.67 69.37 42.68
N LYS A 174 5.28 70.07 41.61
CA LYS A 174 5.44 71.52 41.49
C LYS A 174 4.55 72.26 42.50
N GLU A 175 3.29 71.85 42.65
CA GLU A 175 2.35 72.43 43.62
C GLU A 175 2.84 72.23 45.06
N LEU A 176 3.33 71.03 45.39
CA LEU A 176 3.87 70.73 46.71
C LEU A 176 5.11 71.59 47.02
N LYS A 177 6.00 71.81 46.04
CA LYS A 177 7.14 72.73 46.19
C LYS A 177 6.68 74.17 46.44
N LEU A 178 5.68 74.64 45.69
CA LEU A 178 5.11 75.99 45.85
C LEU A 178 4.47 76.15 47.24
N ASN A 179 3.66 75.18 47.67
CA ASN A 179 3.02 75.20 48.97
C ASN A 179 4.04 75.15 50.11
N LYS A 180 5.13 74.39 49.97
CA LYS A 180 6.23 74.39 50.93
C LYS A 180 6.89 75.76 51.04
N GLN A 181 7.12 76.46 49.93
CA GLN A 181 7.66 77.82 49.93
C GLN A 181 6.69 78.81 50.61
N LYS A 182 5.39 78.71 50.32
CA LYS A 182 4.36 79.53 50.99
C LYS A 182 4.35 79.28 52.50
N LEU A 183 4.43 78.03 52.93
CA LEU A 183 4.48 77.68 54.34
C LEU A 183 5.67 78.33 55.05
N VAL A 184 6.87 78.23 54.48
CA VAL A 184 8.07 78.90 55.00
C VAL A 184 7.87 80.42 55.08
N SER A 185 7.23 81.03 54.07
CA SER A 185 6.95 82.48 54.10
C SER A 185 5.96 82.86 55.22
N PHE A 186 4.94 82.04 55.48
CA PHE A 186 4.01 82.25 56.58
C PHE A 186 4.68 82.07 57.94
N GLU A 187 5.56 81.07 58.08
CA GLU A 187 6.38 80.88 59.29
C GLU A 187 7.26 82.11 59.56
N GLN A 188 7.93 82.65 58.54
CA GLN A 188 8.73 83.88 58.67
C GLN A 188 7.88 85.10 59.07
N GLN A 189 6.71 85.26 58.46
CA GLN A 189 5.78 86.32 58.84
C GLN A 189 5.30 86.17 60.28
N LEU A 190 5.04 84.95 60.73
CA LEU A 190 4.60 84.66 62.10
C LEU A 190 5.72 84.99 63.11
N ILE A 191 6.97 84.63 62.81
CA ILE A 191 8.15 85.01 63.61
C ILE A 191 8.28 86.54 63.67
N SER A 192 8.23 87.23 62.53
CA SER A 192 8.33 88.69 62.48
C SER A 192 7.20 89.37 63.26
N ASN A 193 5.97 88.88 63.13
CA ASN A 193 4.84 89.41 63.89
C ASN A 193 4.99 89.17 65.40
N LYS A 194 5.54 88.01 65.81
CA LYS A 194 5.87 87.72 67.20
C LYS A 194 6.90 88.72 67.75
N GLU A 195 7.99 88.99 67.01
CA GLU A 195 9.01 89.97 67.40
C GLU A 195 8.44 91.40 67.50
N LYS A 196 7.57 91.79 66.56
CA LYS A 196 6.85 93.07 66.62
C LYS A 196 5.95 93.15 67.86
N LEU A 197 5.20 92.09 68.16
CA LEU A 197 4.37 92.03 69.36
C LEU A 197 5.21 92.10 70.64
N GLU A 198 6.35 91.43 70.70
CA GLU A 198 7.29 91.56 71.83
C GLU A 198 7.83 92.99 71.98
N THR A 199 8.14 93.65 70.86
CA THR A 199 8.57 95.06 70.86
C THR A 199 7.45 95.98 71.35
N ILE A 200 6.23 95.82 70.83
CA ILE A 200 5.04 96.57 71.28
C ILE A 200 4.77 96.31 72.77
N SER A 201 4.93 95.06 73.22
CA SER A 201 4.77 94.71 74.63
C SER A 201 5.81 95.43 75.50
N LYS A 202 7.08 95.47 75.09
CA LYS A 202 8.13 96.22 75.78
C LYS A 202 7.86 97.72 75.82
N THR A 203 7.51 98.34 74.69
CA THR A 203 7.19 99.78 74.64
C THR A 203 5.95 100.10 75.47
N PHE A 204 4.94 99.23 75.49
CA PHE A 204 3.78 99.38 76.36
C PHE A 204 4.14 99.29 77.85
N ILE A 205 5.05 98.38 78.22
CA ILE A 205 5.59 98.29 79.59
C ILE A 205 6.36 99.58 79.95
N GLU A 206 7.17 100.12 79.03
CA GLU A 206 7.89 101.38 79.23
C GLU A 206 6.94 102.58 79.37
N LEU A 207 5.98 102.73 78.45
CA LEU A 207 4.94 103.76 78.52
C LEU A 207 4.17 103.66 79.85
N ARG A 208 3.85 102.45 80.29
CA ARG A 208 3.20 102.21 81.57
C ARG A 208 4.07 102.66 82.75
N LYS A 209 5.38 102.39 82.71
CA LYS A 209 6.33 102.89 83.74
C LYS A 209 6.37 104.42 83.73
N GLU A 210 6.47 105.05 82.56
CA GLU A 210 6.46 106.51 82.40
C GLU A 210 5.17 107.15 82.94
N MET A 211 4.00 106.61 82.59
CA MET A 211 2.71 107.08 83.12
C MET A 211 2.61 106.93 84.64
N LEU A 212 3.13 105.83 85.20
CA LEU A 212 3.18 105.66 86.65
C LEU A 212 4.09 106.68 87.32
N THR A 213 5.27 106.97 86.75
CA THR A 213 6.17 108.02 87.25
C THR A 213 5.62 109.43 87.07
N ALA A 214 4.85 109.71 86.02
CA ALA A 214 4.23 111.01 85.79
C ALA A 214 3.07 111.30 86.77
N ASN A 215 2.38 110.26 87.26
CA ASN A 215 1.33 110.38 88.28
C ASN A 215 1.86 110.38 89.73
N SER A 216 3.14 110.06 89.96
CA SER A 216 3.76 110.04 91.29
C SER A 216 4.98 110.96 91.31
N ASN A 217 4.85 112.16 91.89
CA ASN A 217 5.93 113.13 92.11
C ASN A 217 7.25 112.50 92.62
N ASN A 218 8.09 112.02 91.70
CA ASN A 218 9.47 111.53 91.91
C ASN A 218 9.70 110.53 93.06
N GLN A 219 8.87 109.49 93.19
CA GLN A 219 9.20 108.30 94.00
C GLN A 219 9.18 107.02 93.15
N THR A 220 10.25 106.23 93.27
CA THR A 220 10.44 104.97 92.54
C THR A 220 9.47 103.91 93.07
N ILE A 221 8.40 103.60 92.33
CA ILE A 221 7.44 102.55 92.68
C ILE A 221 7.80 101.27 91.91
N ASP A 222 8.09 100.19 92.64
CA ASP A 222 8.27 98.84 92.11
C ASP A 222 6.95 98.33 91.47
N PRO A 223 6.92 98.12 90.14
CA PRO A 223 5.69 97.74 89.44
C PRO A 223 5.16 96.36 89.84
N ASN A 224 5.96 95.47 90.45
CA ASN A 224 5.51 94.13 90.82
C ASN A 224 4.64 94.08 92.09
N LYS A 225 4.37 95.20 92.76
CA LYS A 225 3.58 95.24 94.01
C LYS A 225 2.19 95.86 93.88
N ASN A 226 1.75 96.20 92.68
CA ASN A 226 0.42 96.77 92.48
C ASN A 226 -0.61 95.65 92.23
N LYS A 227 -1.57 95.49 93.16
CA LYS A 227 -2.63 94.46 93.14
C LYS A 227 -3.50 94.44 91.87
N ASN A 228 -3.49 95.52 91.08
CA ASN A 228 -4.22 95.57 89.81
C ASN A 228 -3.46 94.88 88.66
N ILE A 229 -2.16 94.59 88.81
CA ILE A 229 -1.34 93.93 87.78
C ILE A 229 -1.59 92.42 87.75
N ASP A 230 -1.75 91.77 88.89
CA ASP A 230 -2.06 90.33 88.97
C ASP A 230 -3.39 89.99 88.30
N LYS A 231 -4.36 90.92 88.31
CA LYS A 231 -5.66 90.71 87.66
C LYS A 231 -5.56 90.74 86.14
N ILE A 232 -4.75 91.66 85.60
CA ILE A 232 -4.57 91.83 84.15
C ILE A 232 -3.64 90.75 83.58
N ALA A 233 -2.61 90.33 84.31
CA ALA A 233 -1.74 89.22 83.89
C ALA A 233 -2.50 87.88 83.80
N LYS A 234 -3.52 87.68 84.66
CA LYS A 234 -4.43 86.53 84.61
C LYS A 234 -5.40 86.59 83.43
N GLU A 235 -5.87 87.77 83.04
CA GLU A 235 -6.73 87.96 81.87
C GLU A 235 -5.97 87.84 80.53
N LEU A 236 -4.65 88.08 80.54
CA LEU A 236 -3.76 87.97 79.38
C LEU A 236 -3.06 86.58 79.27
N GLY A 237 -3.37 85.63 80.15
CA GLY A 237 -2.96 84.23 80.02
C GLY A 237 -1.48 83.94 80.30
N HIS A 238 -0.80 84.77 81.10
CA HIS A 238 0.62 84.59 81.44
C HIS A 238 0.87 83.73 82.69
N TYR A 239 -0.17 83.06 83.21
CA TYR A 239 -0.13 81.98 84.22
C TYR A 239 -1.18 80.92 83.88
#